data_AF-A0A897MP90-F1
#
_entry.id   AF-A0A897MP90-F1
#
_cell.length_a   1.000
_cell.length_b   1.000
_cell.length_c   1.000
_cell.angle_alpha   90.00
_cell.angle_beta   90.00
_cell.angle_gamma   90.00
#
_symmetry.space_group_name_H-M   'P 1'
#
loop_
_entity.id
_entity.type
_entity.pdbx_description
1 polymer ?
#
loop_
_entity_poly.entity_id
_entity_poly.type
_entity_poly.pdbx_seq_one_letter_code
_entity_poly.pdbx_strand_id
1 'polypeptide(L)'
;MTTVLSVGPAADPWERRFNTLLSHHRLIPGMANFQVVVADPETGATYQRDVDGQDANRFLGKSLGETVDGGAVGLDGFELELTGGSDDAGRPMREDVSGPNLREVLLTGGVGYEPSRDGERKRVTVRGAEVSDAVAQINAKISAYGDGDVDELFTDEE
;
A
#
# COMPACT_ATOMS: atom_id res chain seq x y z
N MET A 1 67.77 7.27 -1.79
CA MET A 1 66.48 6.85 -2.37
C MET A 1 65.64 6.31 -1.23
N THR A 2 64.71 7.11 -0.71
CA THR A 2 63.91 6.81 0.48
C THR A 2 62.56 6.28 0.03
N THR A 3 62.29 5.01 0.26
CA THR A 3 61.00 4.37 -0.03
C THR A 3 60.02 4.70 1.10
N VAL A 4 59.00 5.51 0.79
CA VAL A 4 57.88 5.78 1.69
C VAL A 4 56.85 4.65 1.51
N LEU A 5 56.66 3.85 2.56
CA LEU A 5 55.56 2.89 2.68
C LEU A 5 54.26 3.66 2.92
N SER A 6 53.38 3.65 1.91
CA SER A 6 51.98 4.11 2.05
C SER A 6 51.19 3.06 2.81
N VAL A 7 50.72 3.43 4.01
CA VAL A 7 49.72 2.68 4.77
C VAL A 7 48.36 3.04 4.16
N GLY A 8 47.72 2.08 3.49
CA GLY A 8 46.34 2.22 3.02
C GLY A 8 45.36 2.28 4.20
N PRO A 9 44.22 2.97 4.06
CA PRO A 9 43.23 3.06 5.13
C PRO A 9 42.65 1.68 5.44
N ALA A 10 42.48 1.41 6.73
CA ALA A 10 41.78 0.23 7.23
C ALA A 10 40.34 0.24 6.74
N ALA A 11 39.86 -0.89 6.21
CA ALA A 11 38.49 -1.05 5.79
C ALA A 11 37.53 -0.90 6.99
N ASP A 12 36.53 -0.03 6.85
CA ASP A 12 35.51 0.23 7.85
C ASP A 12 34.63 -1.03 8.07
N PRO A 13 34.49 -1.56 9.31
CA PRO A 13 33.78 -2.81 9.58
C PRO A 13 32.25 -2.76 9.48
N TRP A 14 31.66 -1.61 9.14
CA TRP A 14 30.21 -1.37 9.20
C TRP A 14 29.50 -1.53 7.84
N GLU A 15 30.23 -1.85 6.77
CA GLU A 15 29.72 -2.07 5.41
C GLU A 15 29.33 -3.53 5.11
N ARG A 16 28.65 -4.21 6.04
CA ARG A 16 28.14 -5.58 5.82
C ARG A 16 26.83 -5.88 6.55
N ARG A 17 25.83 -5.02 6.48
CA ARG A 17 24.40 -5.35 6.66
C ARG A 17 23.60 -4.34 5.85
N PHE A 18 22.51 -4.76 5.20
CA PHE A 18 21.68 -3.99 4.26
C PHE A 18 22.11 -4.01 2.79
N ASN A 19 22.41 -5.19 2.24
CA ASN A 19 22.06 -5.40 0.83
C ASN A 19 21.71 -6.86 0.55
N THR A 20 20.42 -7.16 0.65
CA THR A 20 19.77 -8.17 -0.20
C THR A 20 18.27 -7.90 -0.19
N LEU A 21 17.68 -7.96 -1.39
CA LEU A 21 16.25 -7.84 -1.70
C LEU A 21 15.67 -6.41 -1.73
N LEU A 22 16.25 -5.54 -2.55
CA LEU A 22 15.38 -4.78 -3.45
C LEU A 22 15.23 -5.61 -4.72
N SER A 23 14.09 -6.30 -4.84
CA SER A 23 13.62 -6.79 -6.13
C SER A 23 13.55 -5.59 -7.07
N HIS A 24 14.49 -5.50 -7.99
CA HIS A 24 14.44 -4.53 -9.09
C HIS A 24 13.33 -4.96 -10.05
N HIS A 25 12.06 -4.82 -9.63
CA HIS A 25 10.95 -4.73 -10.56
C HIS A 25 11.21 -3.48 -11.39
N ARG A 26 11.69 -3.72 -12.61
CA ARG A 26 11.75 -2.72 -13.65
C ARG A 26 10.33 -2.21 -13.85
N LEU A 27 10.01 -1.05 -13.27
CA LEU A 27 8.79 -0.31 -13.55
C LEU A 27 8.63 -0.23 -15.07
N ILE A 28 7.71 -1.01 -15.63
CA ILE A 28 7.28 -0.85 -17.01
C ILE A 28 6.26 0.31 -16.95
N PRO A 29 6.59 1.50 -17.47
CA PRO A 29 5.66 2.61 -17.45
C PRO A 29 4.40 2.23 -18.24
N GLY A 30 3.26 2.11 -17.55
CA GLY A 30 1.95 1.82 -18.16
C GLY A 30 1.17 0.65 -17.58
N MET A 31 1.65 -0.06 -16.56
CA MET A 31 0.84 -1.02 -15.79
C MET A 31 0.57 -0.51 -14.39
N ALA A 32 -0.69 -0.63 -13.94
CA ALA A 32 -1.06 -0.38 -12.56
C ALA A 32 -0.26 -1.30 -11.64
N ASN A 33 0.21 -0.74 -10.53
CA ASN A 33 0.92 -1.44 -9.47
C ASN A 33 0.42 -0.89 -8.14
N PHE A 34 0.04 -1.77 -7.23
CA PHE A 34 -0.43 -1.40 -5.90
C PHE A 34 0.25 -2.25 -4.84
N GLN A 35 0.55 -1.63 -3.70
CA GLN A 35 0.73 -2.36 -2.47
C GLN A 35 -0.64 -2.57 -1.82
N VAL A 36 -1.11 -3.82 -1.73
CA VAL A 36 -2.38 -4.16 -1.08
C VAL A 36 -2.10 -4.65 0.33
N VAL A 37 -2.73 -3.98 1.29
CA VAL A 37 -2.69 -4.33 2.72
C VAL A 37 -4.02 -4.99 3.07
N VAL A 38 -3.97 -6.29 3.40
CA VAL A 38 -5.13 -7.11 3.70
C VAL A 38 -5.20 -7.34 5.20
N ALA A 39 -6.25 -6.84 5.84
CA ALA A 39 -6.55 -7.13 7.23
C ALA A 39 -7.46 -8.36 7.35
N ASP A 40 -7.15 -9.24 8.29
CA ASP A 40 -8.03 -10.31 8.74
C ASP A 40 -8.73 -9.88 10.04
N PRO A 41 -10.03 -9.55 10.02
CA PRO A 41 -10.76 -9.10 11.21
C PRO A 41 -10.91 -10.16 12.30
N GLU A 42 -10.85 -11.45 11.97
CA GLU A 42 -11.03 -12.54 12.94
C GLU A 42 -9.77 -12.76 13.78
N THR A 43 -8.59 -12.70 13.16
CA THR A 43 -7.30 -12.87 13.85
C THR A 43 -6.70 -11.54 14.31
N GLY A 44 -7.07 -10.42 13.66
CA GLY A 44 -6.45 -9.11 13.85
C GLY A 44 -5.10 -8.97 13.13
N ALA A 45 -4.71 -9.96 12.31
CA ALA A 45 -3.49 -9.93 11.54
C ALA A 45 -3.62 -9.03 10.30
N THR A 46 -2.48 -8.67 9.71
CA THR A 46 -2.43 -7.88 8.48
C THR A 46 -1.26 -8.30 7.62
N TYR A 47 -1.52 -8.48 6.34
CA TYR A 47 -0.57 -8.99 5.34
C TYR A 47 -0.43 -7.99 4.21
N GLN A 48 0.75 -7.94 3.59
CA GLN A 48 1.04 -7.02 2.49
C GLN A 48 1.40 -7.82 1.24
N ARG A 49 0.84 -7.43 0.10
CA ARG A 49 1.18 -7.99 -1.20
C ARG A 49 1.31 -6.90 -2.25
N ASP A 50 2.39 -6.98 -3.02
CA ASP A 50 2.56 -6.17 -4.21
C ASP A 50 1.81 -6.85 -5.35
N VAL A 51 0.90 -6.12 -5.99
CA VAL A 51 0.11 -6.60 -7.14
C VAL A 51 0.40 -5.74 -8.36
N ASP A 52 0.57 -6.39 -9.51
CA ASP A 52 0.79 -5.71 -10.78
C ASP A 52 0.03 -6.38 -11.94
N GLY A 53 0.04 -5.73 -13.10
CA GLY A 53 -0.52 -6.29 -14.32
C GLY A 53 -2.01 -6.66 -14.21
N GLN A 54 -2.33 -7.94 -14.42
CA GLN A 54 -3.71 -8.41 -14.44
C GLN A 54 -4.36 -8.39 -13.06
N ASP A 55 -3.59 -8.61 -11.99
CA ASP A 55 -4.07 -8.58 -10.61
C ASP A 55 -4.39 -7.16 -10.17
N ALA A 56 -3.51 -6.20 -10.48
CA ALA A 56 -3.78 -4.78 -10.25
C ALA A 56 -5.05 -4.29 -10.99
N ASN A 57 -5.28 -4.74 -12.23
CA ASN A 57 -6.44 -4.32 -13.01
C ASN A 57 -7.80 -4.68 -12.37
N ARG A 58 -7.84 -5.64 -11.43
CA ARG A 58 -9.07 -6.02 -10.71
C ARG A 58 -9.53 -4.94 -9.72
N PHE A 59 -8.61 -4.07 -9.28
CA PHE A 59 -8.89 -2.98 -8.35
C PHE A 59 -9.27 -1.67 -9.06
N LEU A 60 -8.80 -1.45 -10.29
CA LEU A 60 -9.07 -0.21 -11.02
C LEU A 60 -10.57 0.05 -11.21
N GLY A 61 -11.00 1.29 -10.95
CA GLY A 61 -12.40 1.71 -11.07
C GLY A 61 -13.31 1.25 -9.94
N LYS A 62 -12.80 0.48 -8.97
CA LYS A 62 -13.52 0.13 -7.74
C LYS A 62 -13.47 1.29 -6.77
N SER A 63 -14.55 1.48 -6.01
CA SER A 63 -14.61 2.51 -4.97
C SER A 63 -14.42 1.91 -3.57
N LEU A 64 -13.99 2.73 -2.62
CA LEU A 64 -14.04 2.35 -1.20
C LEU A 64 -15.46 1.91 -0.80
N GLY A 65 -15.54 0.83 -0.03
CA GLY A 65 -16.77 0.14 0.34
C GLY A 65 -17.22 -0.94 -0.66
N GLU A 66 -16.58 -1.06 -1.83
CA GLU A 66 -16.85 -2.14 -2.77
C GLU A 66 -15.98 -3.38 -2.49
N THR A 67 -16.47 -4.51 -2.97
CA THR A 67 -15.81 -5.82 -2.84
C THR A 67 -15.06 -6.20 -4.13
N VAL A 68 -13.92 -6.87 -3.96
CA VAL A 68 -13.06 -7.42 -5.01
C VAL A 68 -12.71 -8.88 -4.67
N ASP A 69 -12.50 -9.69 -5.70
CA ASP A 69 -12.05 -11.07 -5.57
C ASP A 69 -10.65 -11.17 -4.91
N GLY A 70 -10.52 -12.00 -3.89
CA GLY A 70 -9.29 -12.19 -3.10
C GLY A 70 -8.18 -12.91 -3.87
N GLY A 71 -8.48 -13.58 -4.98
CA GLY A 71 -7.47 -14.21 -5.84
C GLY A 71 -6.44 -13.21 -6.38
N ALA A 72 -6.80 -11.91 -6.44
CA ALA A 72 -5.87 -10.84 -6.81
C ALA A 72 -4.66 -10.69 -5.86
N VAL A 73 -4.72 -11.26 -4.65
CA VAL A 73 -3.66 -11.22 -3.64
C VAL A 73 -3.31 -12.63 -3.12
N GLY A 74 -3.65 -13.68 -3.87
CA GLY A 74 -3.38 -15.07 -3.48
C GLY A 74 -4.37 -15.68 -2.48
N LEU A 75 -5.53 -15.05 -2.28
CA LEU A 75 -6.61 -15.56 -1.43
C LEU A 75 -7.78 -16.07 -2.29
N ASP A 76 -7.55 -17.15 -3.03
CA ASP A 76 -8.56 -17.72 -3.92
C ASP A 76 -9.84 -18.12 -3.15
N GLY A 77 -11.00 -17.67 -3.64
CA GLY A 77 -12.30 -17.93 -3.02
C GLY A 77 -12.66 -17.00 -1.85
N PHE A 78 -11.77 -16.08 -1.47
CA PHE A 78 -12.06 -15.02 -0.49
C PHE A 78 -12.62 -13.77 -1.19
N GLU A 79 -13.31 -12.92 -0.42
CA GLU A 79 -13.76 -11.61 -0.87
C GLU A 79 -13.17 -10.49 0.01
N LEU A 80 -12.66 -9.45 -0.64
CA LEU A 80 -12.02 -8.30 0.03
C LEU A 80 -12.85 -7.03 -0.14
N GLU A 81 -13.18 -6.36 0.96
CA GLU A 81 -13.81 -5.03 0.93
C GLU A 81 -12.72 -3.94 1.00
N LEU A 82 -12.76 -2.99 0.07
CA LEU A 82 -11.84 -1.86 0.05
C LEU A 82 -12.20 -0.85 1.14
N THR A 83 -11.30 -0.61 2.08
CA THR A 83 -11.56 0.24 3.26
C THR A 83 -10.83 1.58 3.23
N GLY A 84 -9.75 1.68 2.46
CA GLY A 84 -9.00 2.92 2.33
C GLY A 84 -7.78 2.76 1.44
N GLY A 85 -6.85 3.71 1.55
CA GLY A 85 -5.63 3.71 0.78
C GLY A 85 -4.97 5.08 0.75
N SER A 86 -3.89 5.17 0.01
CA SER A 86 -3.16 6.42 -0.20
C SER A 86 -2.60 6.48 -1.62
N ASP A 87 -2.39 7.71 -2.08
CA ASP A 87 -1.78 7.96 -3.38
C ASP A 87 -0.26 8.13 -3.29
N ASP A 88 0.42 8.29 -4.43
CA ASP A 88 1.88 8.42 -4.49
C ASP A 88 2.46 9.56 -3.62
N ALA A 89 1.65 10.58 -3.31
CA ALA A 89 2.05 11.69 -2.46
C ALA A 89 1.69 11.47 -0.98
N GLY A 90 1.20 10.28 -0.62
CA GLY A 90 0.73 9.93 0.72
C GLY A 90 -0.61 10.56 1.09
N ARG A 91 -1.35 11.13 0.13
CA ARG A 91 -2.68 11.69 0.43
C ARG A 91 -3.66 10.54 0.60
N PRO A 92 -4.50 10.57 1.65
CA PRO A 92 -5.44 9.48 1.88
C PRO A 92 -6.57 9.50 0.85
N MET A 93 -7.06 8.32 0.50
CA MET A 93 -8.35 8.13 -0.16
C MET A 93 -9.48 8.38 0.85
N ARG A 94 -10.60 8.94 0.38
CA ARG A 94 -11.73 9.28 1.25
C ARG A 94 -13.06 8.87 0.63
N GLU A 95 -13.84 8.08 1.38
CA GLU A 95 -15.08 7.43 0.91
C GLU A 95 -16.18 8.42 0.46
N ASP A 96 -16.26 9.60 1.08
CA ASP A 96 -17.29 10.60 0.80
C ASP A 96 -16.94 11.52 -0.38
N VAL A 97 -15.79 11.29 -1.03
CA VAL A 97 -15.32 12.05 -2.18
C VAL A 97 -15.38 11.17 -3.42
N SER A 98 -16.36 11.39 -4.30
CA SER A 98 -16.55 10.54 -5.49
C SER A 98 -15.45 10.68 -6.55
N GLY A 99 -15.20 9.57 -7.24
CA GLY A 99 -14.29 9.47 -8.39
C GLY A 99 -12.81 9.37 -7.99
N PRO A 100 -11.89 9.33 -8.98
CA PRO A 100 -10.48 9.01 -8.72
C PRO A 100 -9.60 10.24 -8.47
N ASN A 101 -10.15 11.43 -8.68
CA ASN A 101 -9.40 12.67 -8.73
C ASN A 101 -9.18 13.28 -7.34
N LEU A 102 -8.18 14.16 -7.26
CA LEU A 102 -7.93 14.96 -6.06
C LEU A 102 -9.03 16.00 -5.86
N ARG A 103 -9.41 16.22 -4.59
CA ARG A 103 -10.33 17.27 -4.18
C ARG A 103 -9.83 17.96 -2.92
N GLU A 104 -10.00 19.28 -2.87
CA GLU A 104 -9.82 20.04 -1.64
C GLU A 104 -11.12 20.08 -0.85
N VAL A 105 -11.11 19.55 0.38
CA VAL A 105 -12.28 19.48 1.26
C VAL A 105 -11.98 20.23 2.54
N LEU A 106 -12.97 20.97 3.07
CA LEU A 106 -12.87 21.65 4.34
C LEU A 106 -13.26 20.70 5.48
N LEU A 107 -12.25 20.13 6.15
CA LEU A 107 -12.43 19.12 7.19
C LEU A 107 -12.50 19.72 8.59
N THR A 108 -13.26 19.05 9.46
CA THR A 108 -13.33 19.27 10.91
C THR A 108 -12.64 18.16 11.69
N GLY A 109 -12.28 17.05 11.03
CA GLY A 109 -11.57 15.89 11.59
C GLY A 109 -11.70 14.66 10.69
N GLY A 110 -11.16 13.53 11.14
CA GLY A 110 -11.26 12.23 10.46
C GLY A 110 -10.11 11.95 9.48
N VAL A 111 -10.41 11.18 8.43
CA VAL A 111 -9.40 10.74 7.45
C VAL A 111 -8.67 11.93 6.81
N GLY A 112 -7.36 11.98 7.01
CA GLY A 112 -6.49 13.05 6.50
C GLY A 112 -6.40 14.31 7.36
N TYR A 113 -7.10 14.38 8.49
CA TYR A 113 -7.02 15.53 9.38
C TYR A 113 -7.39 15.20 10.83
N GLU A 114 -6.44 15.38 11.75
CA GLU A 114 -6.67 15.35 13.19
C GLU A 114 -6.61 16.79 13.74
N PRO A 115 -7.74 17.39 14.18
CA PRO A 115 -7.76 18.74 14.72
C PRO A 115 -7.01 18.82 16.07
N SER A 116 -6.29 19.91 16.27
CA SER A 116 -5.57 20.15 17.52
C SER A 116 -6.40 20.89 18.58
N ARG A 117 -7.51 21.49 18.15
CA ARG A 117 -8.37 22.36 18.97
C ARG A 117 -9.83 22.20 18.55
N ASP A 118 -10.72 22.37 19.51
CA ASP A 118 -12.16 22.34 19.25
C ASP A 118 -12.58 23.47 18.29
N GLY A 119 -13.43 23.13 17.31
CA GLY A 119 -13.86 24.04 16.25
C GLY A 119 -12.81 24.33 15.15
N GLU A 120 -11.62 23.73 15.19
CA GLU A 120 -10.60 23.92 14.17
C GLU A 120 -11.03 23.27 12.83
N ARG A 121 -10.88 24.02 11.74
CA ARG A 121 -11.18 23.54 10.39
C ARG A 121 -9.98 23.76 9.47
N LYS A 122 -9.70 22.78 8.61
CA LYS A 122 -8.59 22.87 7.66
C LYS A 122 -9.05 22.42 6.28
N ARG A 123 -8.68 23.19 5.25
CA ARG A 123 -8.81 22.73 3.86
C ARG A 123 -7.66 21.76 3.59
N VAL A 124 -8.00 20.52 3.26
CA VAL A 124 -7.06 19.42 3.02
C VAL A 124 -7.35 18.83 1.65
N THR A 125 -6.28 18.56 0.91
CA THR A 125 -6.38 17.83 -0.36
C THR A 125 -6.38 16.34 -0.08
N VAL A 126 -7.44 15.66 -0.54
CA VAL A 126 -7.61 14.22 -0.42
C VAL A 126 -7.81 13.61 -1.80
N ARG A 127 -7.59 12.30 -1.93
CA ARG A 127 -7.98 11.54 -3.12
C ARG A 127 -9.40 11.04 -2.96
N GLY A 128 -10.15 11.01 -4.07
CA GLY A 128 -11.47 10.41 -4.06
C GLY A 128 -11.45 8.89 -3.83
N ALA A 129 -12.64 8.32 -3.69
CA ALA A 129 -12.86 6.95 -3.27
C ALA A 129 -12.53 5.91 -4.36
N GLU A 130 -12.51 6.30 -5.63
CA GLU A 130 -12.27 5.38 -6.75
C GLU A 130 -10.77 5.12 -6.94
N VAL A 131 -10.39 3.84 -7.03
CA VAL A 131 -9.03 3.39 -7.28
C VAL A 131 -8.64 3.68 -8.73
N SER A 132 -7.47 4.29 -8.91
CA SER A 132 -6.88 4.62 -10.21
C SER A 132 -5.37 4.37 -10.17
N ASP A 133 -4.69 4.50 -11.31
CA ASP A 133 -3.24 4.28 -11.44
C ASP A 133 -2.37 5.19 -10.57
N ALA A 134 -2.94 6.24 -9.98
CA ALA A 134 -2.23 7.14 -9.08
C ALA A 134 -2.35 6.73 -7.60
N VAL A 135 -3.09 5.66 -7.30
CA VAL A 135 -3.11 5.04 -5.97
C VAL A 135 -1.84 4.22 -5.81
N ALA A 136 -1.15 4.37 -4.68
CA ALA A 136 0.06 3.62 -4.37
C ALA A 136 -0.25 2.43 -3.45
N GLN A 137 -1.11 2.63 -2.45
CA GLN A 137 -1.50 1.62 -1.48
C GLN A 137 -3.02 1.50 -1.38
N ILE A 138 -3.50 0.27 -1.32
CA ILE A 138 -4.90 -0.08 -1.07
C ILE A 138 -4.99 -0.79 0.27
N ASN A 139 -5.90 -0.35 1.14
CA ASN A 139 -6.24 -1.06 2.37
C ASN A 139 -7.55 -1.81 2.16
N ALA A 140 -7.55 -3.10 2.44
CA ALA A 140 -8.71 -3.96 2.33
C ALA A 140 -8.86 -4.83 3.58
N LYS A 141 -10.06 -5.33 3.82
CA LYS A 141 -10.32 -6.33 4.86
C LYS A 141 -11.00 -7.54 4.23
N ILE A 142 -10.77 -8.72 4.82
CA ILE A 142 -11.55 -9.91 4.48
C ILE A 142 -13.01 -9.67 4.86
N SER A 143 -13.91 -9.82 3.88
CA SER A 143 -15.36 -9.62 4.01
C SER A 143 -16.13 -10.93 3.89
N ALA A 144 -15.60 -11.89 3.13
CA ALA A 144 -16.03 -13.28 3.14
C ALA A 144 -14.81 -14.21 3.06
N TYR A 145 -14.83 -15.26 3.88
CA TYR A 145 -13.75 -16.25 3.96
C TYR A 145 -13.99 -17.36 2.93
N GLY A 146 -12.92 -17.72 2.22
CA GLY A 146 -12.88 -18.86 1.31
C GLY A 146 -12.41 -20.13 1.98
N ASP A 147 -11.98 -21.09 1.18
CA ASP A 147 -11.35 -22.32 1.66
C ASP A 147 -9.84 -22.08 1.88
N GLY A 148 -9.32 -22.46 3.05
CA GLY A 148 -7.90 -22.36 3.38
C GLY A 148 -7.62 -21.51 4.61
N ASP A 149 -6.40 -21.63 5.14
CA ASP A 149 -5.92 -20.81 6.25
C ASP A 149 -5.20 -19.56 5.70
N VAL A 150 -5.58 -18.39 6.21
CA VAL A 150 -5.07 -17.10 5.72
C VAL A 150 -3.57 -16.96 6.01
N ASP A 151 -3.11 -17.38 7.20
CA ASP A 151 -1.70 -17.28 7.59
C ASP A 151 -0.82 -18.17 6.71
N GLU A 152 -1.25 -19.39 6.40
CA GLU A 152 -0.53 -20.31 5.52
C GLU A 152 -0.38 -19.72 4.11
N LEU A 153 -1.48 -19.23 3.52
CA LEU A 153 -1.49 -18.61 2.19
C LEU A 153 -0.57 -17.39 2.07
N PHE A 154 -0.35 -16.66 3.18
CA PHE A 154 0.58 -15.55 3.21
C PHE A 154 2.04 -15.92 3.54
N THR A 155 2.28 -17.09 4.14
CA THR A 155 3.61 -17.56 4.59
C THR A 155 4.33 -18.41 3.55
N ASP A 156 3.62 -19.09 2.64
CA ASP A 156 4.20 -20.04 1.68
C ASP A 156 5.05 -19.41 0.54
N GLU A 157 5.37 -18.11 0.61
CA GLU A 157 6.19 -17.40 -0.39
C GLU A 157 7.60 -17.00 0.09
N GLU A 158 8.25 -17.81 0.95
CA GLU A 158 9.71 -17.70 1.22
C GLU A 158 10.59 -18.64 0.36
#